data_AF-D8QG43-F1
#
_entry.id   AF-D8QG43-F1
#
_cell.length_a   1.000
_cell.length_b   1.000
_cell.length_c   1.000
_cell.angle_alpha   90.00
_cell.angle_beta   90.00
_cell.angle_gamma   90.00
#
_symmetry.space_group_name_H-M   'P 1'
#
loop_
_entity.id
_entity.type
_entity.pdbx_description
1 polymer ?
#
loop_
_entity_poly.entity_id
_entity_poly.type
_entity_poly.pdbx_seq_one_letter_code
_entity_poly.pdbx_strand_id
1 'polypeptide(L)'
;MSIANTVRANAQYHSHLLSQIGELDYVPSALENQRPYIQELEQQKKTLKTKLDKCVQKTKKERKEHESIRDSTTRRLAHKLTGKKEKFEQKASKEEKEYIEALEEEMKVRNSLETNEQMIVEAKATLADLEEKLQRYQRLKGDLVALYNSIFEGPTQEFPHDDEIEQQVRYVEEIYNDVQKRLNSESRVADILAHAEGELRMSDRFIREALTHSTFDMMGGGAMTDMMERNALMNAQNKASTAQMLIQQARQLSPKVKAIGAINIAQGSVNLDRKYL
;
A
#
# COMPACT_ATOMS: atom_id res chain seq x y z
N MET A 1 44.64 -2.28 24.52
CA MET A 1 45.02 -1.04 23.80
C MET A 1 44.00 0.01 24.23
N SER A 2 44.43 1.20 24.66
CA SER A 2 43.52 2.22 25.19
C SER A 2 42.44 2.65 24.18
N ILE A 3 41.22 2.95 24.63
CA ILE A 3 40.15 3.44 23.75
C ILE A 3 40.58 4.76 23.09
N ALA A 4 41.32 5.60 23.81
CA ALA A 4 41.90 6.83 23.27
C ALA A 4 42.91 6.56 22.13
N ASN A 5 43.65 5.45 22.20
CA ASN A 5 44.55 5.04 21.13
C ASN A 5 43.79 4.47 19.93
N THR A 6 42.72 3.71 20.15
CA THR A 6 41.84 3.20 19.08
C THR A 6 41.12 4.34 18.35
N VAL A 7 40.60 5.33 19.09
CA VAL A 7 40.00 6.56 18.53
C VAL A 7 41.04 7.32 17.71
N ARG A 8 42.23 7.56 18.25
CA ARG A 8 43.31 8.26 17.54
C ARG A 8 43.73 7.52 16.27
N ALA A 9 43.82 6.19 16.32
CA ALA A 9 44.20 5.35 15.17
C ALA A 9 43.15 5.39 14.05
N ASN A 10 41.86 5.58 14.39
CA ASN A 10 40.76 5.59 13.42
C ASN A 10 40.30 7.01 13.00
N ALA A 11 40.85 8.06 13.60
CA ALA A 11 40.42 9.45 13.35
C ALA A 11 40.51 9.86 11.86
N GLN A 12 41.55 9.42 11.15
CA GLN A 12 41.71 9.71 9.73
C GLN A 12 40.66 8.99 8.88
N TYR A 13 40.37 7.72 9.20
CA TYR A 13 39.35 6.94 8.51
C TYR A 13 37.94 7.49 8.75
N HIS A 14 37.62 7.87 9.99
CA HIS A 14 36.39 8.57 10.34
C HIS A 14 36.22 9.88 9.55
N SER A 15 37.26 10.72 9.51
CA SER A 15 37.22 11.98 8.75
C SER A 15 37.01 11.73 7.26
N HIS A 16 37.62 10.69 6.71
CA HIS A 16 37.45 10.27 5.33
C HIS A 16 36.00 9.82 5.04
N LEU A 17 35.41 8.99 5.90
CA LEU A 17 34.02 8.56 5.78
C LEU A 17 33.06 9.76 5.81
N LEU A 18 33.23 10.69 6.77
CA LEU A 18 32.39 11.88 6.85
C LEU A 18 32.52 12.79 5.61
N SER A 19 33.74 12.96 5.08
CA SER A 19 33.96 13.72 3.84
C SER A 19 33.19 13.11 2.67
N GLN A 20 33.30 11.79 2.48
CA GLN A 20 32.61 11.10 1.37
C GLN A 20 31.09 11.06 1.55
N ILE A 21 30.60 10.95 2.79
CA ILE A 21 29.17 11.06 3.09
C ILE A 21 28.68 12.47 2.75
N GLY A 22 29.44 13.51 3.11
CA GLY A 22 29.12 14.90 2.81
C GLY A 22 29.05 15.20 1.31
N GLU A 23 29.95 14.62 0.51
CA GLU A 23 29.90 14.72 -0.97
C GLU A 23 28.63 14.12 -1.58
N LEU A 24 28.00 13.16 -0.90
CA LEU A 24 26.83 12.42 -1.38
C LEU A 24 25.52 12.79 -0.66
N ASP A 25 25.54 13.76 0.26
CA ASP A 25 24.40 14.06 1.13
C ASP A 25 23.19 14.64 0.36
N TYR A 26 23.43 15.21 -0.83
CA TYR A 26 22.39 15.71 -1.73
C TYR A 26 21.59 14.59 -2.42
N VAL A 27 22.14 13.38 -2.52
CA VAL A 27 21.64 12.29 -3.38
C VAL A 27 20.23 11.84 -3.02
N PRO A 28 19.85 11.64 -1.73
CA PRO A 28 18.48 11.26 -1.38
C PRO A 28 17.44 12.28 -1.87
N SER A 29 17.67 13.57 -1.65
CA SER A 29 16.76 14.63 -2.11
C SER A 29 16.71 14.74 -3.63
N ALA A 30 17.85 14.56 -4.32
CA ALA A 30 17.87 14.53 -5.77
C ALA A 30 17.03 13.37 -6.34
N LEU A 31 17.09 12.18 -5.72
CA LEU A 31 16.28 11.02 -6.13
C LEU A 31 14.78 11.24 -5.93
N GLU A 32 14.38 11.88 -4.82
CA GLU A 32 12.97 12.22 -4.56
C GLU A 32 12.38 13.12 -5.66
N ASN A 33 13.18 14.03 -6.21
CA ASN A 33 12.76 14.95 -7.27
C ASN A 33 12.87 14.34 -8.67
N GLN A 34 13.85 13.46 -8.91
CA GLN A 34 14.11 12.91 -10.25
C GLN A 34 13.01 11.95 -10.72
N ARG A 35 12.43 11.15 -9.81
CA ARG A 35 11.39 10.17 -10.16
C ARG A 35 10.08 10.83 -10.65
N PRO A 36 9.52 11.85 -9.95
CA PRO A 36 8.38 12.61 -10.44
C PRO A 36 8.66 13.32 -11.77
N TYR A 37 9.86 13.87 -11.95
CA TYR A 37 10.24 14.53 -13.21
C TYR A 37 10.15 13.58 -14.42
N ILE A 38 10.67 12.36 -14.28
CA ILE A 38 10.54 11.34 -15.34
C ILE A 38 9.07 10.98 -15.61
N GLN A 39 8.25 10.86 -14.56
CA GLN A 39 6.82 10.58 -14.72
C GLN A 39 6.10 11.71 -15.46
N GLU A 40 6.44 12.96 -15.17
CA GLU A 40 5.90 14.12 -15.88
C GLU A 40 6.27 14.08 -17.36
N LEU A 41 7.55 13.82 -17.68
CA LEU A 41 8.01 13.69 -19.07
C LEU A 41 7.29 12.57 -19.82
N GLU A 42 7.10 11.39 -19.21
CA GLU A 42 6.35 10.29 -19.83
C GLU A 42 4.87 10.64 -20.06
N GLN A 43 4.27 11.43 -19.17
CA GLN A 43 2.91 11.93 -19.34
C GLN A 43 2.82 12.98 -20.47
N GLN A 44 3.82 13.86 -20.57
CA GLN A 44 3.97 14.82 -21.68
C GLN A 44 4.14 14.07 -23.01
N LYS A 45 4.97 13.02 -23.05
CA LYS A 45 5.15 12.13 -24.21
C LYS A 45 3.83 11.54 -24.68
N LYS A 46 3.01 11.02 -23.78
CA LYS A 46 1.69 10.46 -24.11
C LYS A 46 0.77 11.52 -24.74
N THR A 47 0.81 12.73 -24.20
CA THR A 47 0.03 13.87 -24.69
C THR A 47 0.51 14.29 -26.08
N LEU A 48 1.82 14.40 -26.29
CA LEU A 48 2.44 14.73 -27.57
C LEU A 48 2.16 13.67 -28.64
N LYS A 49 2.21 12.37 -28.31
CA LYS A 49 1.82 11.29 -29.24
C LYS A 49 0.37 11.43 -29.69
N THR A 50 -0.54 11.64 -28.74
CA THR A 50 -1.97 11.86 -29.07
C THR A 50 -2.16 13.11 -29.94
N LYS A 51 -1.41 14.18 -29.69
CA LYS A 51 -1.44 15.39 -30.51
C LYS A 51 -0.88 15.14 -31.91
N LEU A 52 0.23 14.41 -32.01
CA LEU A 52 0.87 14.04 -33.27
C LEU A 52 -0.09 13.23 -34.14
N ASP A 53 -0.78 12.23 -33.57
CA ASP A 53 -1.77 11.43 -34.30
C ASP A 53 -2.87 12.32 -34.89
N LYS A 54 -3.38 13.30 -34.13
CA LYS A 54 -4.38 14.26 -34.63
C LYS A 54 -3.82 15.13 -35.75
N CYS A 55 -2.59 15.64 -35.61
CA CYS A 55 -1.93 16.44 -36.64
C CYS A 55 -1.72 15.62 -37.92
N VAL A 56 -1.21 14.39 -37.81
CA VAL A 56 -1.01 13.48 -38.95
C VAL A 56 -2.33 13.19 -39.67
N GLN A 57 -3.42 12.97 -38.95
CA GLN A 57 -4.73 12.79 -39.58
C GLN A 57 -5.22 14.05 -40.29
N LYS A 58 -5.02 15.24 -39.68
CA LYS A 58 -5.33 16.52 -40.31
C LYS A 58 -4.50 16.71 -41.58
N THR A 59 -3.18 16.59 -41.51
CA THR A 59 -2.29 16.72 -42.68
C THR A 59 -2.68 15.76 -43.79
N LYS A 60 -3.02 14.50 -43.48
CA LYS A 60 -3.51 13.54 -44.47
C LYS A 60 -4.82 13.96 -45.13
N LYS A 61 -5.73 14.60 -44.38
CA LYS A 61 -6.99 15.12 -44.91
C LYS A 61 -6.73 16.32 -45.82
N GLU A 62 -6.05 17.35 -45.32
CA GLU A 62 -5.75 18.58 -46.07
C GLU A 62 -4.94 18.26 -47.34
N ARG A 63 -4.00 17.31 -47.27
CA ARG A 63 -3.24 16.84 -48.44
C ARG A 63 -4.15 16.28 -49.53
N LYS A 64 -5.13 15.43 -49.17
CA LYS A 64 -6.09 14.86 -50.13
C LYS A 64 -6.97 15.94 -50.75
N GLU A 65 -7.40 16.91 -49.94
CA GLU A 65 -8.24 18.02 -50.41
C GLU A 65 -7.46 18.92 -51.38
N HIS A 66 -6.22 19.30 -51.04
CA HIS A 66 -5.28 19.99 -51.91
C HIS A 66 -5.00 19.23 -53.23
N GLU A 67 -4.65 17.94 -53.16
CA GLU A 67 -4.42 17.08 -54.34
C GLU A 67 -5.67 17.02 -55.23
N SER A 68 -6.87 16.89 -54.65
CA SER A 68 -8.13 16.81 -55.41
C SER A 68 -8.46 18.10 -56.17
N ILE A 69 -8.07 19.26 -55.66
CA ILE A 69 -8.28 20.57 -56.29
C ILE A 69 -7.20 20.82 -57.34
N ARG A 70 -5.95 20.44 -57.06
CA ARG A 70 -4.82 20.54 -57.99
C ARG A 70 -5.05 19.68 -59.24
N ASP A 71 -5.49 18.43 -59.07
CA ASP A 71 -5.53 17.45 -60.16
C ASP A 71 -6.83 17.47 -60.97
N SER A 72 -7.83 18.27 -60.57
CA SER A 72 -9.10 18.37 -61.29
C SER A 72 -9.03 19.29 -62.52
N THR A 73 -8.58 18.73 -63.64
CA THR A 73 -8.57 19.39 -64.96
C THR A 73 -9.97 19.73 -65.47
N THR A 74 -10.98 18.89 -65.21
CA THR A 74 -12.38 19.13 -65.57
C THR A 74 -13.02 20.29 -64.80
N ARG A 75 -12.81 20.39 -63.47
CA ARG A 75 -13.29 21.55 -62.70
C ARG A 75 -12.60 22.84 -63.13
N ARG A 76 -11.29 22.77 -63.41
CA ARG A 76 -10.52 23.92 -63.90
C ARG A 76 -11.05 24.44 -65.25
N LEU A 77 -11.39 23.53 -66.18
CA LEU A 77 -12.02 23.87 -67.46
C LEU A 77 -13.43 24.47 -67.29
N ALA A 78 -14.26 23.87 -66.45
CA ALA A 78 -15.62 24.38 -66.18
C ALA A 78 -15.62 25.78 -65.55
N HIS A 79 -14.72 26.05 -64.60
CA HIS A 79 -14.56 27.37 -63.98
C HIS A 79 -14.00 28.42 -64.95
N LYS A 80 -13.17 28.00 -65.92
CA LYS A 80 -12.67 28.87 -67.00
C LYS A 80 -13.79 29.25 -67.98
N LEU A 81 -14.62 28.29 -68.39
CA LEU A 81 -15.74 28.49 -69.32
C LEU A 81 -16.88 29.34 -68.72
N THR A 82 -17.07 29.29 -67.41
CA THR A 82 -18.12 30.05 -66.70
C THR A 82 -17.65 31.42 -66.18
N GLY A 83 -16.42 31.84 -66.50
CA GLY A 83 -15.85 33.13 -66.04
C GLY A 83 -15.50 33.19 -64.55
N LYS A 84 -15.53 32.06 -63.83
CA LYS A 84 -15.28 31.97 -62.37
C LYS A 84 -13.86 31.51 -62.03
N LYS A 85 -12.89 31.80 -62.89
CA LYS A 85 -11.48 31.38 -62.76
C LYS A 85 -10.86 31.82 -61.43
N GLU A 86 -11.05 33.09 -61.07
CA GLU A 86 -10.47 33.69 -59.87
C GLU A 86 -10.96 33.02 -58.57
N LYS A 87 -12.23 32.59 -58.52
CA LYS A 87 -12.77 31.84 -57.38
C LYS A 87 -12.13 30.45 -57.22
N PHE A 88 -11.78 29.81 -58.34
CA PHE A 88 -11.09 28.52 -58.31
C PHE A 88 -9.65 28.68 -57.84
N GLU A 89 -8.94 29.71 -58.30
CA GLU A 89 -7.57 30.04 -57.86
C GLU A 89 -7.52 30.43 -56.37
N GLN A 90 -8.47 31.24 -55.90
CA GLN A 90 -8.61 31.56 -54.47
C GLN A 90 -8.83 30.31 -53.62
N LYS A 91 -9.67 29.37 -54.08
CA LYS A 91 -9.90 28.11 -53.38
C LYS A 91 -8.63 27.24 -53.36
N ALA A 92 -7.95 27.10 -54.49
CA ALA A 92 -6.70 26.34 -54.56
C ALA A 92 -5.62 26.92 -53.64
N SER A 93 -5.46 28.25 -53.62
CA SER A 93 -4.51 28.93 -52.73
C SER A 93 -4.86 28.76 -51.26
N LYS A 94 -6.15 28.79 -50.91
CA LYS A 94 -6.60 28.55 -49.54
C LYS A 94 -6.22 27.14 -49.07
N GLU A 95 -6.48 26.14 -49.89
CA GLU A 95 -6.28 24.73 -49.53
C GLU A 95 -4.78 24.36 -49.50
N GLU A 96 -3.97 25.01 -50.33
CA GLU A 96 -2.51 24.97 -50.22
C GLU A 96 -2.00 25.53 -48.89
N LYS A 97 -2.53 26.70 -48.45
CA LYS A 97 -2.19 27.27 -47.14
C LYS A 97 -2.61 26.35 -45.99
N GLU A 98 -3.83 25.84 -46.01
CA GLU A 98 -4.35 24.93 -44.97
C GLU A 98 -3.52 23.64 -44.88
N TYR A 99 -3.05 23.11 -46.02
CA TYR A 99 -2.12 21.97 -46.06
C TYR A 99 -0.74 22.31 -45.49
N ILE A 100 -0.14 23.44 -45.88
CA ILE A 100 1.17 23.87 -45.37
C ILE A 100 1.12 24.10 -43.85
N GLU A 101 0.09 24.80 -43.37
CA GLU A 101 -0.11 25.03 -41.93
C GLU A 101 -0.27 23.71 -41.15
N ALA A 102 -1.01 22.74 -41.70
CA ALA A 102 -1.15 21.42 -41.09
C ALA A 102 0.19 20.67 -41.04
N LEU A 103 0.98 20.74 -42.11
CA LEU A 103 2.30 20.12 -42.19
C LEU A 103 3.30 20.75 -41.21
N GLU A 104 3.32 22.08 -41.11
CA GLU A 104 4.18 22.80 -40.17
C GLU A 104 3.86 22.43 -38.70
N GLU A 105 2.57 22.38 -38.34
CA GLU A 105 2.17 21.97 -36.99
C GLU A 105 2.51 20.49 -36.72
N GLU A 106 2.34 19.59 -37.70
CA GLU A 106 2.79 18.20 -37.57
C GLU A 106 4.30 18.12 -37.30
N MET A 107 5.12 18.82 -38.08
CA MET A 107 6.57 18.86 -37.90
C MET A 107 6.96 19.41 -36.53
N LYS A 108 6.31 20.49 -36.08
CA LYS A 108 6.56 21.09 -34.78
C LYS A 108 6.27 20.13 -33.63
N VAL A 109 5.14 19.42 -33.69
CA VAL A 109 4.78 18.41 -32.68
C VAL A 109 5.73 17.22 -32.73
N ARG A 110 6.17 16.79 -33.92
CA ARG A 110 7.15 15.71 -34.08
C ARG A 110 8.49 16.05 -33.45
N ASN A 111 9.01 17.25 -33.71
CA ASN A 111 10.26 17.73 -33.10
C ASN A 111 10.12 17.83 -31.57
N SER A 112 8.98 18.32 -31.08
CA SER A 112 8.71 18.39 -29.64
C SER A 112 8.70 17.01 -28.98
N LEU A 113 8.15 16.00 -29.67
CA LEU A 113 8.15 14.62 -29.21
C LEU A 113 9.57 14.05 -29.16
N GLU A 114 10.37 14.28 -30.19
CA GLU A 114 11.77 13.83 -30.25
C GLU A 114 12.61 14.44 -29.11
N THR A 115 12.50 15.75 -28.90
CA THR A 115 13.16 16.43 -27.77
C THR A 115 12.72 15.86 -26.43
N ASN A 116 11.42 15.63 -26.23
CA ASN A 116 10.90 15.05 -25.00
C ASN A 116 11.40 13.61 -24.78
N GLU A 117 11.52 12.81 -25.84
CA GLU A 117 12.11 11.47 -25.77
C GLU A 117 13.60 11.50 -25.40
N GLN A 118 14.37 12.46 -25.92
CA GLN A 118 15.77 12.67 -25.53
C GLN A 118 15.89 13.05 -24.05
N MET A 119 15.06 13.98 -23.57
CA MET A 119 15.02 14.38 -22.15
C MET A 119 14.70 13.19 -21.23
N ILE A 120 13.82 12.27 -21.65
CA ILE A 120 13.53 11.05 -20.88
C ILE A 120 14.77 10.14 -20.78
N VAL A 121 15.52 9.99 -21.88
CA VAL A 121 16.75 9.17 -21.89
C VAL A 121 17.77 9.76 -20.93
N GLU A 122 18.03 11.06 -21.02
CA GLU A 122 18.95 11.77 -20.13
C GLU A 122 18.51 11.68 -18.66
N ALA A 123 17.22 11.92 -18.39
CA ALA A 123 16.68 11.85 -17.04
C ALA A 123 16.81 10.44 -16.44
N LYS A 124 16.62 9.38 -17.24
CA LYS A 124 16.82 8.00 -16.80
C LYS A 124 18.29 7.67 -16.57
N ALA A 125 19.20 8.21 -17.38
CA ALA A 125 20.64 8.06 -17.14
C ALA A 125 21.05 8.72 -15.81
N THR A 126 20.58 9.94 -15.55
CA THR A 126 20.79 10.63 -14.27
C THR A 126 20.19 9.86 -13.09
N LEU A 127 19.00 9.26 -13.26
CA LEU A 127 18.40 8.42 -12.21
C LEU A 127 19.31 7.23 -11.87
N ALA A 128 19.85 6.54 -12.87
CA ALA A 128 20.74 5.40 -12.65
C ALA A 128 22.03 5.81 -11.91
N ASP A 129 22.65 6.93 -12.29
CA ASP A 129 23.83 7.48 -11.60
C ASP A 129 23.51 7.84 -10.13
N LEU A 130 22.36 8.48 -9.88
CA LEU A 130 21.92 8.80 -8.52
C LEU A 130 21.63 7.55 -7.69
N GLU A 131 21.09 6.48 -8.27
CA GLU A 131 20.84 5.21 -7.58
C GLU A 131 22.16 4.50 -7.21
N GLU A 132 23.17 4.52 -8.08
CA GLU A 132 24.51 4.02 -7.76
C GLU A 132 25.14 4.81 -6.61
N LYS A 133 25.06 6.15 -6.68
CA LYS A 133 25.55 7.04 -5.62
C LYS A 133 24.82 6.81 -4.29
N LEU A 134 23.51 6.53 -4.32
CA LEU A 134 22.75 6.22 -3.11
C LEU A 134 23.25 4.91 -2.47
N GLN A 135 23.53 3.88 -3.25
CA GLN A 135 24.10 2.63 -2.73
C GLN A 135 25.44 2.89 -2.06
N ARG A 136 26.30 3.72 -2.67
CA ARG A 136 27.58 4.12 -2.07
C ARG A 136 27.38 4.91 -0.78
N TYR A 137 26.47 5.87 -0.75
CA TYR A 137 26.12 6.64 0.44
C TYR A 137 25.65 5.74 1.60
N GLN A 138 24.79 4.77 1.32
CA GLN A 138 24.30 3.82 2.31
C GLN A 138 25.42 2.91 2.84
N ARG A 139 26.32 2.44 1.97
CA ARG A 139 27.50 1.65 2.38
C ARG A 139 28.40 2.46 3.31
N LEU A 140 28.74 3.70 2.95
CA LEU A 140 29.58 4.57 3.78
C LEU A 140 28.96 4.86 5.15
N LYS A 141 27.63 5.06 5.21
CA LYS A 141 26.92 5.17 6.49
C LYS A 141 27.00 3.88 7.30
N GLY A 142 26.86 2.72 6.65
CA GLY A 142 27.06 1.42 7.27
C GLY A 142 28.47 1.25 7.83
N ASP A 143 29.50 1.61 7.06
CA ASP A 143 30.90 1.56 7.48
C ASP A 143 31.18 2.49 8.67
N LEU A 144 30.54 3.67 8.71
CA LEU A 144 30.64 4.60 9.84
C LEU A 144 30.01 4.00 11.12
N VAL A 145 28.84 3.37 10.99
CA VAL A 145 28.19 2.67 12.12
C VAL A 145 29.06 1.50 12.58
N ALA A 146 29.57 0.69 11.65
CA ALA A 146 30.46 -0.42 11.97
C ALA A 146 31.75 0.04 12.65
N LEU A 147 32.31 1.18 12.21
CA LEU A 147 33.47 1.80 12.85
C LEU A 147 33.15 2.20 14.29
N TYR A 148 32.04 2.89 14.54
CA TYR A 148 31.63 3.26 15.90
C TYR A 148 31.40 2.04 16.77
N ASN A 149 30.71 1.02 16.25
CA ASN A 149 30.53 -0.24 16.96
C ASN A 149 31.87 -0.89 17.28
N SER A 150 32.83 -0.95 16.35
CA SER A 150 34.14 -1.54 16.62
C SER A 150 34.97 -0.82 17.70
N ILE A 151 34.71 0.47 17.92
CA ILE A 151 35.46 1.30 18.87
C ILE A 151 34.77 1.35 20.23
N PHE A 152 33.43 1.41 20.24
CA PHE A 152 32.62 1.71 21.41
C PHE A 152 31.69 0.56 21.84
N GLU A 153 31.59 -0.52 21.07
CA GLU A 153 30.81 -1.70 21.45
C GLU A 153 31.67 -2.67 22.27
N GLY A 154 31.16 -3.05 23.44
CA GLY A 154 31.82 -3.99 24.35
C GLY A 154 32.46 -3.30 25.57
N PRO A 155 33.07 -4.09 26.48
CA PRO A 155 33.58 -3.58 27.74
C PRO A 155 34.72 -2.59 27.49
N THR A 156 34.55 -1.36 27.93
CA THR A 156 35.62 -0.37 27.94
C THR A 156 36.48 -0.61 29.17
N GLN A 157 37.49 -1.48 29.04
CA GLN A 157 38.39 -1.91 30.13
C GLN A 157 39.05 -0.78 30.94
N GLU A 158 39.09 0.43 30.39
CA GLU A 158 39.61 1.64 31.05
C GLU A 158 38.59 2.32 31.98
N PHE A 159 37.32 1.97 31.86
CA PHE A 159 36.18 2.44 32.64
C PHE A 159 35.39 1.23 33.20
N PRO A 160 35.97 0.45 34.13
CA PRO A 160 35.33 -0.75 34.67
C PRO A 160 33.99 -0.46 35.37
N HIS A 161 33.82 0.76 35.90
CA HIS A 161 32.56 1.18 36.51
C HIS A 161 31.44 1.37 35.48
N ASP A 162 31.76 1.91 34.31
CA ASP A 162 30.79 2.08 33.21
C ASP A 162 30.38 0.70 32.70
N ASP A 163 31.33 -0.23 32.55
CA ASP A 163 31.07 -1.62 32.18
C ASP A 163 30.15 -2.35 33.18
N GLU A 164 30.36 -2.15 34.48
CA GLU A 164 29.50 -2.69 35.53
C GLU A 164 28.08 -2.14 35.43
N ILE A 165 27.94 -0.83 35.22
CA ILE A 165 26.62 -0.19 35.06
C ILE A 165 25.93 -0.71 33.79
N GLU A 166 26.63 -0.79 32.67
CA GLU A 166 26.05 -1.31 31.43
C GLU A 166 25.60 -2.78 31.57
N GLN A 167 26.38 -3.61 32.27
CA GLN A 167 25.97 -4.99 32.57
C GLN A 167 24.74 -5.04 33.46
N GLN A 168 24.66 -4.18 34.48
CA GLN A 168 23.47 -4.06 35.34
C GLN A 168 22.25 -3.62 34.55
N VAL A 169 22.39 -2.63 33.66
CA VAL A 169 21.31 -2.17 32.78
C VAL A 169 20.85 -3.31 31.86
N ARG A 170 21.77 -3.99 31.17
CA ARG A 170 21.46 -5.15 30.31
C ARG A 170 20.71 -6.24 31.07
N TYR A 171 21.17 -6.58 32.28
CA TYR A 171 20.51 -7.56 33.15
C TYR A 171 19.09 -7.12 33.56
N VAL A 172 18.90 -5.86 33.94
CA VAL A 172 17.59 -5.32 34.30
C VAL A 172 16.66 -5.26 33.09
N GLU A 173 17.16 -4.92 31.91
CA GLU A 173 16.40 -4.93 30.65
C GLU A 173 15.93 -6.34 30.27
N GLU A 174 16.78 -7.36 30.42
CA GLU A 174 16.39 -8.75 30.20
C GLU A 174 15.27 -9.19 31.14
N ILE A 175 15.39 -8.89 32.44
CA ILE A 175 14.35 -9.17 33.42
C ILE A 175 13.06 -8.42 33.06
N TYR A 176 13.16 -7.13 32.77
CA TYR A 176 12.02 -6.30 32.41
C TYR A 176 11.29 -6.88 31.19
N ASN A 177 12.04 -7.26 30.14
CA ASN A 177 11.50 -7.84 28.93
C ASN A 177 10.80 -9.18 29.17
N ASP A 178 11.38 -10.07 30.00
CA ASP A 178 10.73 -11.32 30.39
C ASP A 178 9.44 -11.07 31.20
N VAL A 179 9.50 -10.18 32.19
CA VAL A 179 8.34 -9.79 33.01
C VAL A 179 7.24 -9.18 32.15
N GLN A 180 7.58 -8.26 31.24
CA GLN A 180 6.62 -7.61 30.35
C GLN A 180 5.99 -8.61 29.38
N LYS A 181 6.76 -9.55 28.82
CA LYS A 181 6.23 -10.64 27.98
C LYS A 181 5.23 -11.49 28.75
N ARG A 182 5.56 -11.88 29.99
CA ARG A 182 4.66 -12.66 30.86
C ARG A 182 3.41 -11.88 31.19
N LEU A 183 3.54 -10.60 31.58
CA LEU A 183 2.41 -9.73 31.89
C LEU A 183 1.47 -9.60 30.68
N ASN A 184 2.01 -9.30 29.49
CA ASN A 184 1.21 -9.18 28.27
C ASN A 184 0.47 -10.49 27.94
N SER A 185 1.12 -11.63 28.13
CA SER A 185 0.50 -12.95 27.92
C SER A 185 -0.64 -13.20 28.91
N GLU A 186 -0.41 -12.96 30.21
CA GLU A 186 -1.43 -13.16 31.26
C GLU A 186 -2.58 -12.15 31.12
N SER A 187 -2.31 -10.89 30.77
CA SER A 187 -3.35 -9.89 30.46
C SER A 187 -4.22 -10.33 29.29
N ARG A 188 -3.62 -10.82 28.20
CA ARG A 188 -4.37 -11.33 27.04
C ARG A 188 -5.25 -12.53 27.42
N VAL A 189 -4.74 -13.42 28.27
CA VAL A 189 -5.52 -14.56 28.80
C VAL A 189 -6.69 -14.05 29.63
N ALA A 190 -6.46 -13.10 30.53
CA ALA A 190 -7.52 -12.51 31.35
C ALA A 190 -8.60 -11.84 30.49
N ASP A 191 -8.22 -11.10 29.45
CA ASP A 191 -9.16 -10.47 28.53
C ASP A 191 -10.02 -11.52 27.81
N ILE A 192 -9.40 -12.58 27.25
CA ILE A 192 -10.14 -13.66 26.57
C ILE A 192 -11.11 -14.35 27.53
N LEU A 193 -10.69 -14.59 28.77
CA LEU A 193 -11.54 -15.20 29.79
C LEU A 193 -12.69 -14.29 30.21
N ALA A 194 -12.48 -12.98 30.32
CA ALA A 194 -13.55 -12.01 30.58
C ALA A 194 -14.57 -11.97 29.44
N HIS A 195 -14.13 -12.10 28.18
CA HIS A 195 -15.03 -12.22 27.03
C HIS A 195 -15.82 -13.53 27.07
N ALA A 196 -15.16 -14.65 27.39
CA ALA A 196 -15.82 -15.94 27.53
C ALA A 196 -16.88 -15.91 28.64
N GLU A 197 -16.59 -15.28 29.78
CA GLU A 197 -17.55 -15.07 30.85
C GLU A 197 -18.75 -14.24 30.38
N GLY A 198 -18.51 -13.17 29.61
CA GLY A 198 -19.57 -12.37 28.98
C GLY A 198 -20.50 -13.20 28.10
N GLU A 199 -19.94 -14.07 27.25
CA GLU A 199 -20.70 -14.96 26.38
C GLU A 199 -21.49 -16.01 27.19
N LEU A 200 -20.92 -16.57 28.26
CA LEU A 200 -21.64 -17.48 29.17
C LEU A 200 -22.81 -16.78 29.89
N ARG A 201 -22.62 -15.53 30.34
CA ARG A 201 -23.71 -14.74 30.94
C ARG A 201 -24.83 -14.43 29.94
N MET A 202 -24.50 -14.25 28.65
CA MET A 202 -25.52 -14.11 27.60
C MET A 202 -26.23 -15.44 27.34
N SER A 203 -25.50 -16.55 27.33
CA SER A 203 -26.07 -17.89 27.23
C SER A 203 -27.07 -18.17 28.37
N ASP A 204 -26.72 -17.86 29.61
CA ASP A 204 -27.62 -18.01 30.76
C ASP A 204 -28.91 -17.19 30.59
N ARG A 205 -28.81 -15.96 30.07
CA ARG A 205 -29.98 -15.12 29.77
C ARG A 205 -30.90 -15.76 28.75
N PHE A 206 -30.37 -16.27 27.64
CA PHE A 206 -31.18 -16.96 26.63
C PHE A 206 -31.80 -18.27 27.13
N ILE A 207 -31.12 -19.01 28.02
CA ILE A 207 -31.71 -20.19 28.69
C ILE A 207 -32.92 -19.78 29.54
N ARG A 208 -32.82 -18.69 30.30
CA ARG A 208 -33.94 -18.17 31.10
C ARG A 208 -35.10 -17.67 30.25
N GLU A 209 -34.81 -17.06 29.10
CA GLU A 209 -35.81 -16.64 28.12
C GLU A 209 -36.54 -17.85 27.51
N ALA A 210 -35.80 -18.89 27.11
CA ALA A 210 -36.36 -20.16 26.65
C ALA A 210 -37.28 -20.79 27.72
N LEU A 211 -36.84 -20.84 28.98
CA LEU A 211 -37.66 -21.34 30.09
C LEU A 211 -38.97 -20.54 30.25
N THR A 212 -38.92 -19.22 30.04
CA THR A 212 -40.11 -18.35 30.11
C THR A 212 -41.09 -18.68 28.97
N HIS A 213 -40.59 -18.84 27.75
CA HIS A 213 -41.40 -19.24 26.60
C HIS A 213 -42.02 -20.62 26.78
N SER A 214 -41.24 -21.59 27.28
CA SER A 214 -41.72 -22.95 27.58
C SER A 214 -42.82 -22.97 28.65
N THR A 215 -42.68 -22.12 29.67
CA THR A 215 -43.71 -21.96 30.72
C THR A 215 -45.01 -21.37 30.16
N PHE A 216 -44.89 -20.41 29.24
CA PHE A 216 -46.05 -19.82 28.57
C PHE A 216 -46.71 -20.81 27.58
N ASP A 217 -45.91 -21.65 26.91
CA ASP A 217 -46.40 -22.72 26.04
C ASP A 217 -47.29 -23.72 26.81
N MET A 218 -46.84 -24.15 27.98
CA MET A 218 -47.63 -25.02 28.88
C MET A 218 -48.95 -24.38 29.36
N MET A 219 -49.09 -23.05 29.33
CA MET A 219 -50.31 -22.33 29.69
C MET A 219 -51.25 -22.03 28.50
N GLY A 220 -51.03 -22.70 27.35
CA GLY A 220 -51.85 -22.54 26.15
C GLY A 220 -51.19 -21.71 25.06
N GLY A 221 -49.85 -21.69 25.01
CA GLY A 221 -49.12 -21.19 23.85
C GLY A 221 -49.32 -22.07 22.61
N GLY A 222 -48.88 -21.56 21.47
CA GLY A 222 -49.08 -22.21 20.17
C GLY A 222 -47.78 -22.25 19.37
N ALA A 223 -47.85 -22.61 18.09
CA ALA A 223 -46.66 -22.81 17.26
C ALA A 223 -45.64 -21.64 17.25
N MET A 224 -46.07 -20.41 17.56
CA MET A 224 -45.20 -19.23 17.69
C MET A 224 -44.33 -19.25 18.97
N THR A 225 -44.84 -19.75 20.10
CA THR A 225 -44.11 -19.84 21.37
C THR A 225 -43.05 -20.93 21.33
N ASP A 226 -43.35 -22.06 20.68
CA ASP A 226 -42.38 -23.11 20.35
C ASP A 226 -41.21 -22.60 19.50
N MET A 227 -41.50 -21.77 18.49
CA MET A 227 -40.45 -21.18 17.64
C MET A 227 -39.57 -20.20 18.43
N MET A 228 -40.14 -19.42 19.34
CA MET A 228 -39.41 -18.49 20.20
C MET A 228 -38.51 -19.23 21.20
N GLU A 229 -39.00 -20.28 21.85
CA GLU A 229 -38.21 -21.13 22.74
C GLU A 229 -36.99 -21.71 22.00
N ARG A 230 -37.19 -22.27 20.81
CA ARG A 230 -36.09 -22.81 19.99
C ARG A 230 -35.07 -21.76 19.59
N ASN A 231 -35.53 -20.57 19.20
CA ASN A 231 -34.64 -19.48 18.85
C ASN A 231 -33.76 -19.09 20.05
N ALA A 232 -34.37 -18.98 21.23
CA ALA A 232 -33.65 -18.72 22.47
C ALA A 232 -32.64 -19.85 22.81
N LEU A 233 -33.02 -21.12 22.71
CA LEU A 233 -32.10 -22.26 22.94
C LEU A 233 -30.95 -22.31 21.91
N MET A 234 -31.22 -21.99 20.65
CA MET A 234 -30.21 -21.91 19.60
C MET A 234 -29.23 -20.76 19.87
N ASN A 235 -29.73 -19.59 20.26
CA ASN A 235 -28.88 -18.45 20.65
C ASN A 235 -28.04 -18.77 21.88
N ALA A 236 -28.62 -19.45 22.87
CA ALA A 236 -27.87 -19.91 24.02
C ALA A 236 -26.75 -20.88 23.62
N GLN A 237 -27.03 -21.88 22.77
CA GLN A 237 -26.02 -22.83 22.30
C GLN A 237 -24.90 -22.14 21.51
N ASN A 238 -25.23 -21.15 20.69
CA ASN A 238 -24.23 -20.35 19.97
C ASN A 238 -23.31 -19.61 20.94
N LYS A 239 -23.87 -18.96 21.97
CA LYS A 239 -23.10 -18.25 23.00
C LYS A 239 -22.23 -19.19 23.84
N ALA A 240 -22.75 -20.33 24.24
CA ALA A 240 -21.98 -21.37 24.93
C ALA A 240 -20.81 -21.88 24.06
N SER A 241 -21.05 -22.14 22.78
CA SER A 241 -20.02 -22.62 21.85
C SER A 241 -18.90 -21.59 21.63
N THR A 242 -19.25 -20.30 21.52
CA THR A 242 -18.27 -19.20 21.44
C THR A 242 -17.42 -19.12 22.71
N ALA A 243 -18.04 -19.21 23.89
CA ALA A 243 -17.31 -19.21 25.16
C ALA A 243 -16.32 -20.38 25.26
N GLN A 244 -16.71 -21.57 24.81
CA GLN A 244 -15.82 -22.74 24.77
C GLN A 244 -14.61 -22.52 23.86
N MET A 245 -14.83 -21.94 22.68
CA MET A 245 -13.75 -21.59 21.76
C MET A 245 -12.78 -20.59 22.40
N LEU A 246 -13.28 -19.53 23.03
CA LEU A 246 -12.46 -18.54 23.73
C LEU A 246 -11.65 -19.18 24.86
N ILE A 247 -12.25 -20.08 25.63
CA ILE A 247 -11.53 -20.79 26.71
C ILE A 247 -10.48 -21.74 26.13
N GLN A 248 -10.73 -22.42 25.02
CA GLN A 248 -9.71 -23.21 24.33
C GLN A 248 -8.54 -22.35 23.84
N GLN A 249 -8.82 -21.17 23.30
CA GLN A 249 -7.80 -20.20 22.90
C GLN A 249 -6.97 -19.72 24.10
N ALA A 250 -7.62 -19.38 25.22
CA ALA A 250 -6.93 -18.99 26.45
C ALA A 250 -6.02 -20.11 26.97
N ARG A 251 -6.44 -21.38 26.84
CA ARG A 251 -5.64 -22.56 27.23
C ARG A 251 -4.39 -22.78 26.38
N GLN A 252 -4.44 -22.43 25.10
CA GLN A 252 -3.26 -22.47 24.23
C GLN A 252 -2.22 -21.42 24.65
N LEU A 253 -2.66 -20.29 25.20
CA LEU A 253 -1.79 -19.20 25.65
C LEU A 253 -1.28 -19.40 27.09
N SER A 254 -2.06 -20.04 27.97
CA SER A 254 -1.63 -20.36 29.33
C SER A 254 -2.17 -21.72 29.78
N PRO A 255 -1.29 -22.68 30.10
CA PRO A 255 -1.70 -24.01 30.57
C PRO A 255 -2.34 -23.98 31.97
N LYS A 256 -2.29 -22.85 32.67
CA LYS A 256 -2.96 -22.64 33.97
C LYS A 256 -4.49 -22.57 33.82
N VAL A 257 -4.99 -22.27 32.62
CA VAL A 257 -6.43 -22.20 32.35
C VAL A 257 -7.01 -23.62 32.34
N LYS A 258 -8.00 -23.87 33.19
CA LYS A 258 -8.68 -25.17 33.28
C LYS A 258 -9.72 -25.33 32.17
N ALA A 259 -9.93 -26.57 31.73
CA ALA A 259 -11.03 -26.89 30.84
C ALA A 259 -12.36 -26.82 31.59
N ILE A 260 -13.39 -26.25 30.96
CA ILE A 260 -14.75 -26.20 31.52
C ILE A 260 -15.67 -27.32 30.98
N GLY A 261 -15.14 -28.21 30.13
CA GLY A 261 -15.88 -29.30 29.53
C GLY A 261 -16.80 -28.89 28.37
N ALA A 262 -17.58 -29.86 27.87
CA ALA A 262 -18.58 -29.63 26.84
C ALA A 262 -19.85 -29.03 27.46
N ILE A 263 -20.24 -27.82 27.04
CA ILE A 263 -21.53 -27.20 27.37
C ILE A 263 -22.49 -27.50 26.22
N ASN A 264 -23.42 -28.42 26.48
CA ASN A 264 -24.48 -28.79 25.54
C ASN A 264 -25.82 -28.33 26.11
N ILE A 265 -26.50 -27.46 25.37
CA ILE A 265 -27.82 -26.94 25.72
C ILE A 265 -28.86 -27.76 24.96
N ALA A 266 -29.82 -28.31 25.71
CA ALA A 266 -30.92 -29.09 25.15
C ALA A 266 -31.70 -28.25 24.12
N GLN A 267 -31.99 -28.82 22.95
CA GLN A 267 -32.62 -28.10 21.83
C GLN A 267 -34.15 -28.23 21.77
N GLY A 268 -34.76 -28.81 22.82
CA GLY A 268 -36.18 -29.18 22.85
C GLY A 268 -36.49 -30.36 21.92
N SER A 269 -37.47 -31.19 22.29
CA SER A 269 -38.00 -32.27 21.44
C SER A 269 -39.41 -31.93 20.97
N VAL A 270 -39.72 -32.15 19.69
CA VAL A 270 -41.09 -32.15 19.18
C VAL A 270 -41.83 -33.33 19.81
N ASN A 271 -42.54 -33.13 20.92
CA ASN A 271 -43.59 -34.06 21.31
C ASN A 271 -44.85 -33.69 20.54
N LEU A 272 -44.97 -34.17 19.30
CA LEU A 272 -46.22 -34.14 18.54
C LEU A 272 -47.25 -35.15 19.07
N ASP A 273 -46.89 -36.00 20.04
CA ASP A 273 -47.80 -36.96 20.63
C ASP A 273 -48.41 -36.46 21.94
N ARG A 274 -49.42 -35.61 21.80
CA ARG A 274 -50.52 -35.51 22.77
C ARG A 274 -51.84 -35.27 22.06
N LYS A 275 -52.33 -36.32 21.38
CA LYS A 275 -53.76 -36.67 21.22
C LYS A 275 -53.87 -37.95 20.41
N TYR A 276 -53.71 -39.09 21.07
CA TYR A 276 -54.54 -40.31 20.88
C TYR A 276 -54.31 -41.23 22.08
N LEU A 277 -54.96 -40.90 23.20
CA LEU A 277 -55.75 -41.77 24.10
C LEU A 277 -56.31 -40.89 25.22
#